data_AF-A0A944RLQ1-F1
#
_entry.id   AF-A0A944RLQ1-F1
#
_cell.length_a   1.000
_cell.length_b   1.000
_cell.length_c   1.000
_cell.angle_alpha   90.00
_cell.angle_beta   90.00
_cell.angle_gamma   90.00
#
_symmetry.space_group_name_H-M   'P 1'
#
loop_
_entity.id
_entity.type
_entity.pdbx_description
1 polymer ?
#
loop_
_entity_poly.entity_id
_entity_poly.type
_entity_poly.pdbx_seq_one_letter_code
_entity_poly.pdbx_strand_id
1 'polypeptide(L)' 'MTVLPAFLAMLLLAFPAFAGEITGPARVIDGDTIEVAGERICLQGIDTPAWRSVP' A
#
# COMPACT_ATOMS: atom_id res chain seq x y z
N MET A 1 -21.78 -1.74 -31.74
CA MET A 1 -22.39 -0.84 -30.74
C MET A 1 -21.71 -0.92 -29.36
N THR A 2 -20.58 -1.62 -29.21
CA THR A 2 -19.86 -1.84 -27.94
C THR A 2 -18.57 -1.02 -27.77
N VAL A 3 -18.06 -0.44 -28.86
CA VAL A 3 -16.78 0.29 -28.88
C VAL A 3 -16.85 1.61 -28.10
N LEU A 4 -17.96 2.34 -28.23
CA LEU A 4 -18.18 3.60 -27.52
C LEU A 4 -18.19 3.43 -25.98
N PRO A 5 -18.97 2.50 -25.39
CA PRO A 5 -18.94 2.31 -23.94
C PRO A 5 -17.59 1.76 -23.44
N ALA A 6 -16.91 0.90 -24.21
CA ALA A 6 -15.58 0.41 -23.86
C ALA A 6 -14.54 1.53 -23.83
N PHE A 7 -14.58 2.43 -24.81
CA PHE A 7 -13.71 3.60 -24.86
C PHE A 7 -13.97 4.56 -23.68
N LEU A 8 -15.24 4.81 -23.35
CA LEU A 8 -15.61 5.63 -22.20
C LEU A 8 -15.15 5.02 -20.86
N ALA A 9 -15.28 3.70 -20.71
CA ALA A 9 -14.79 2.98 -19.52
C ALA A 9 -13.26 3.06 -19.41
N MET A 10 -12.54 2.99 -20.52
CA MET A 10 -11.08 3.14 -20.53
C MET A 10 -10.64 4.55 -20.10
N LEU A 11 -11.35 5.58 -20.55
CA LEU A 11 -11.13 6.97 -20.13
C LEU A 11 -11.38 7.17 -18.62
N LEU A 12 -12.40 6.51 -18.06
CA LEU A 12 -12.69 6.54 -16.62
C LEU A 12 -11.63 5.85 -15.76
N LEU A 13 -10.86 4.91 -16.32
CA LEU A 13 -9.75 4.24 -15.62
C LEU A 13 -8.42 5.00 -15.74
N ALA A 14 -8.32 5.99 -16.63
CA ALA A 14 -7.11 6.76 -16.88
C ALA A 14 -6.87 7.90 -15.86
N PHE A 15 -7.69 7.99 -14.81
CA PHE A 15 -7.49 8.99 -13.76
C PHE A 15 -6.23 8.69 -12.95
N PRO A 16 -5.46 9.73 -12.54
CA PRO A 16 -4.31 9.54 -11.67
C PRO A 16 -4.75 8.94 -10.33
N ALA A 17 -4.04 7.92 -9.87
CA ALA A 17 -4.23 7.37 -8.54
C ALA A 17 -3.75 8.41 -7.52
N PHE A 18 -4.66 8.91 -6.68
CA PHE A 18 -4.31 9.75 -5.54
C PHE A 18 -3.89 8.85 -4.37
N ALA A 19 -2.59 8.54 -4.31
CA ALA A 19 -2.01 7.99 -3.09
C ALA A 19 -1.80 9.13 -2.09
N GLY A 20 -2.34 8.97 -0.88
CA GLY A 20 -2.05 9.89 0.23
C GLY A 20 -0.63 9.67 0.77
N GLU A 21 -0.05 10.72 1.35
CA GLU A 21 1.19 10.59 2.12
C GLU A 21 0.87 10.12 3.54
N ILE A 22 1.59 9.12 4.02
CA ILE A 22 1.54 8.70 5.42
C ILE A 22 2.70 9.40 6.14
N THR A 23 2.38 10.46 6.88
CA THR A 23 3.35 11.30 7.60
C THR A 23 3.10 11.28 9.10
N GLY A 24 4.18 11.21 9.87
CA GLY A 24 4.15 11.22 11.33
C GLY A 24 5.39 10.54 11.92
N PRO A 25 5.47 10.46 13.25
CA PRO A 25 6.52 9.68 13.90
C PRO A 25 6.39 8.20 13.51
N ALA A 26 7.52 7.60 13.13
CA ALA A 26 7.60 6.19 12.79
C ALA A 26 8.08 5.36 13.99
N ARG A 27 7.49 4.17 14.16
CA ARG A 27 7.90 3.18 15.17
C ARG A 27 8.16 1.84 14.49
N VAL A 28 9.27 1.18 14.85
CA VAL A 28 9.57 -0.17 14.36
C VAL A 28 8.69 -1.18 15.08
N ILE A 29 8.05 -2.06 14.32
CA ILE A 29 7.24 -3.17 14.84
C ILE A 29 8.01 -4.47 14.71
N ASP A 30 8.39 -4.82 13.47
CA ASP A 30 9.14 -6.04 13.12
C ASP A 30 10.22 -5.73 12.06
N GLY A 31 10.93 -6.74 11.58
CA GLY A 31 12.04 -6.59 10.64
C GLY A 31 11.68 -5.93 9.30
N ASP A 32 10.44 -6.08 8.84
CA ASP A 32 9.92 -5.48 7.61
C ASP A 32 8.73 -4.56 7.86
N THR A 33 8.30 -4.37 9.12
CA THR A 33 7.05 -3.69 9.42
C THR A 33 7.28 -2.50 10.35
N ILE A 34 6.81 -1.34 9.93
CA ILE A 34 6.80 -0.11 10.72
C ILE A 34 5.38 0.38 10.93
N GLU A 35 5.17 1.20 11.95
CA GLU A 35 3.93 1.93 12.18
C GLU A 35 4.19 3.43 12.04
N VAL A 36 3.38 4.12 11.22
CA VAL A 36 3.44 5.58 11.04
C VAL A 36 2.01 6.11 11.18
N ALA A 37 1.81 7.07 12.08
CA ALA A 37 0.48 7.66 12.34
C ALA A 37 -0.64 6.62 12.62
N GLY A 38 -0.30 5.49 13.24
CA GLY A 38 -1.23 4.39 13.55
C GLY A 38 -1.50 3.42 12.39
N GLU A 39 -0.88 3.64 11.24
CA GLU A 39 -0.95 2.74 10.08
C GLU A 39 0.29 1.85 10.02
N ARG A 40 0.08 0.54 9.84
CA ARG A 40 1.16 -0.45 9.69
C ARG A 40 1.56 -0.59 8.23
N ILE A 41 2.83 -0.39 7.96
CA ILE A 41 3.41 -0.41 6.62
C ILE A 41 4.44 -1.54 6.56
N CYS A 42 4.20 -2.50 5.65
CA CYS A 42 5.16 -3.55 5.32
C CYS A 42 6.07 -3.08 4.18
N LEU A 43 7.38 -3.21 4.40
CA LEU A 43 8.44 -2.80 3.50
C LEU A 43 8.60 -3.84 2.38
N GLN A 44 8.12 -3.49 1.20
CA GLN A 44 8.21 -4.31 0.00
C GLN A 44 9.67 -4.67 -0.31
N GLY A 45 9.94 -5.95 -0.58
CA GLY A 45 11.26 -6.45 -0.96
C GLY A 45 12.23 -6.68 0.20
N ILE A 46 11.79 -6.49 1.45
CA ILE A 46 12.53 -6.90 2.64
C ILE A 46 11.99 -8.24 3.10
N ASP A 47 12.80 -9.30 2.97
CA ASP A 47 12.46 -10.62 3.53
C ASP A 47 13.00 -10.70 4.95
N THR A 48 12.09 -10.71 5.93
CA THR A 48 12.44 -10.88 7.34
C THR A 48 11.68 -12.04 7.95
N PRO A 49 12.26 -12.73 8.95
CA PRO A 49 11.50 -13.72 9.70
C PRO A 49 10.32 -13.03 10.38
N ALA A 50 9.11 -13.52 10.11
CA ALA A 50 7.92 -13.09 10.82
C ALA A 50 8.15 -13.27 12.33
N TRP A 51 7.76 -12.27 13.13
CA TRP A 51 7.88 -12.34 14.58
C TRP A 51 7.17 -13.58 15.11
N ARG A 52 7.95 -14.60 15.44
CA ARG A 52 7.51 -15.76 16.21
C ARG A 52 7.84 -15.45 17.65
N SER A 53 6.81 -15.16 18.45
CA SER A 53 6.88 -15.42 19.89
C SER A 53 7.00 -16.93 20.06
N VAL A 54 8.23 -17.43 20.08
CA VAL A 54 8.49 -18.80 20.54
C VAL A 54 8.19 -18.79 22.04
N PRO A 55 7.32 -19.67 22.55
CA PRO A 55 7.04 -19.76 23.98
C PRO A 55 8.29 -20.12 24.80
#